data_AF-A0A2H4ZHW8-F1
#
_entry.id   AF-A0A2H4ZHW8-F1
#
_cell.length_a   1.000
_cell.length_b   1.000
_cell.length_c   1.000
_cell.angle_alpha   90.00
_cell.angle_beta   90.00
_cell.angle_gamma   90.00
#
_symmetry.space_group_name_H-M   'P 1'
#
loop_
_entity.id
_entity.type
_entity.pdbx_description
1 polymer ?
#
loop_
_entity_poly.entity_id
_entity_poly.type
_entity_poly.pdbx_seq_one_letter_code
_entity_poly.pdbx_strand_id
1 'polypeptide(L)'
;MNHFYFGVNPYLWLLIACILFAISVYLVLKKVMNNKVNPQGWLLVSVAIFLGAMYSQYAFYDLGRNISKSDAKKIQVAYQESLLSPAGYDFRDALSNLLDDKGIIVPAELSYIGTDIYSNSFTKEDWNKLAKIHKKTNKYM
;
A
#
# COMPACT_ATOMS: atom_id res chain seq x y z
N MET A 1 10.85 -4.96 -4.14
CA MET A 1 10.40 -4.38 -5.42
C MET A 1 9.21 -3.49 -5.10
N ASN A 2 9.25 -2.21 -5.50
CA ASN A 2 8.19 -1.24 -5.21
C ASN A 2 7.17 -1.30 -6.34
N HIS A 3 5.95 -1.74 -6.05
CA HIS A 3 4.85 -1.67 -7.01
C HIS A 3 4.18 -0.30 -6.87
N PHE A 4 4.39 0.56 -7.89
CA PHE A 4 3.60 1.77 -8.10
C PHE A 4 2.21 1.33 -8.55
N TYR A 5 1.17 1.85 -7.90
CA TYR A 5 -0.19 1.57 -8.32
C TYR A 5 -0.97 2.85 -8.56
N PHE A 6 -1.35 3.05 -9.82
CA PHE A 6 -2.22 4.13 -10.27
C PHE A 6 -3.62 3.95 -9.65
N GLY A 7 -4.19 5.05 -9.17
CA GLY A 7 -5.52 5.10 -8.57
C GLY A 7 -6.59 4.60 -9.53
N VAL A 8 -6.98 3.33 -9.38
CA VAL A 8 -8.13 2.73 -10.05
C VAL A 8 -9.03 2.19 -8.95
N ASN A 9 -10.31 2.54 -9.02
CA ASN A 9 -11.32 2.17 -8.03
C ASN A 9 -11.23 0.65 -7.73
N PRO A 10 -11.06 0.22 -6.46
CA PRO A 10 -10.90 -1.18 -6.09
C PRO A 10 -12.08 -2.05 -6.55
N TYR A 11 -13.30 -1.49 -6.60
CA TYR A 11 -14.48 -2.18 -7.13
C TYR A 11 -14.35 -2.50 -8.63
N LEU A 12 -13.70 -1.63 -9.40
CA LEU A 12 -13.51 -1.80 -10.84
C LEU A 12 -12.47 -2.89 -11.13
N TRP A 13 -11.41 -2.96 -10.33
CA TRP A 13 -10.47 -4.08 -10.35
C TRP A 13 -11.14 -5.41 -9.99
N LEU A 14 -12.11 -5.40 -9.06
CA LEU A 14 -12.81 -6.62 -8.62
C LEU A 14 -13.67 -7.15 -9.74
N LEU A 15 -14.37 -6.24 -10.40
CA LEU A 15 -15.19 -6.56 -11.55
C LEU A 15 -14.35 -7.16 -12.69
N ILE A 16 -13.20 -6.56 -13.00
CA ILE A 16 -12.26 -7.10 -14.02
C ILE A 16 -11.74 -8.48 -13.62
N ALA A 17 -11.34 -8.68 -12.36
CA ALA A 17 -10.86 -9.97 -11.88
C ALA A 17 -11.93 -11.07 -11.95
N CYS A 18 -13.17 -10.75 -11.56
CA CYS A 18 -14.31 -11.66 -11.67
C CYS A 18 -14.61 -12.02 -13.14
N ILE A 19 -14.55 -11.05 -14.06
CA ILE A 19 -14.75 -11.29 -15.49
C ILE A 19 -13.64 -12.20 -16.04
N LEU A 20 -12.38 -11.93 -15.73
CA LEU A 20 -11.26 -12.76 -16.17
C LEU A 20 -11.34 -14.18 -15.61
N PHE A 21 -11.80 -14.33 -14.37
CA PHE A 21 -12.05 -15.64 -13.77
C PHE A 21 -13.22 -16.37 -14.45
N ALA A 22 -14.32 -15.69 -14.74
CA ALA A 22 -15.44 -16.29 -15.46
C ALA A 22 -15.02 -16.75 -16.87
N ILE A 23 -14.22 -15.94 -17.59
CA ILE A 23 -13.67 -16.29 -18.90
C ILE A 23 -12.71 -17.48 -18.78
N SER A 24 -11.82 -17.50 -17.79
CA SER A 24 -10.89 -18.62 -17.61
C SER A 24 -11.65 -19.92 -17.30
N VAL A 25 -12.61 -19.91 -16.37
CA VAL A 25 -13.47 -21.06 -16.05
C VAL A 25 -14.24 -21.53 -17.30
N TYR A 26 -14.82 -20.61 -18.07
CA TYR A 26 -15.53 -20.95 -19.31
C TYR A 26 -14.59 -21.63 -20.33
N LEU A 27 -13.37 -21.10 -20.52
CA LEU A 27 -12.38 -21.69 -21.43
C LEU A 27 -11.91 -23.07 -20.96
N VAL A 28 -11.78 -23.29 -19.64
CA VAL A 28 -11.46 -24.59 -19.05
C VAL A 28 -12.59 -25.58 -19.30
N LEU A 29 -13.84 -25.21 -18.97
CA LEU A 29 -15.00 -26.07 -19.19
C LEU A 29 -15.18 -26.42 -20.68
N LYS A 30 -15.03 -25.45 -21.58
CA LYS A 30 -15.08 -25.66 -23.03
C LYS A 30 -13.97 -26.60 -23.51
N LYS A 31 -12.75 -26.49 -22.98
CA LYS A 31 -11.64 -27.41 -23.30
C LYS A 31 -11.86 -28.82 -22.75
N VAL A 32 -12.42 -28.94 -21.54
CA VAL A 32 -12.73 -30.23 -20.90
C VAL A 32 -13.86 -30.95 -21.64
N MET A 33 -14.86 -30.21 -22.15
CA MET A 33 -15.94 -30.79 -22.97
C MET A 33 -15.44 -31.24 -24.35
N ASN A 34 -14.47 -30.53 -24.94
CA ASN A 34 -14.00 -30.80 -26.31
C ASN A 34 -12.76 -31.71 -26.41
N ASN A 35 -12.04 -32.03 -25.32
CA ASN A 35 -10.88 -32.94 -25.37
C ASN A 35 -10.50 -33.51 -23.98
N LYS A 36 -9.81 -34.67 -23.97
CA LYS A 36 -9.20 -35.31 -22.79
C LYS A 36 -8.01 -34.50 -22.24
N VAL A 37 -8.23 -33.25 -21.87
CA VAL A 37 -7.26 -32.40 -21.18
C VAL A 37 -7.41 -32.64 -19.69
N ASN A 38 -6.31 -32.68 -18.93
CA ASN A 38 -6.36 -32.87 -17.48
C ASN A 38 -7.11 -31.70 -16.82
N PRO A 39 -8.38 -31.90 -16.37
CA PRO A 39 -9.26 -30.81 -15.93
C PRO A 39 -8.73 -30.13 -14.67
N GLN A 40 -8.03 -30.90 -13.84
CA GLN A 40 -7.54 -30.48 -12.54
C GLN A 40 -6.46 -29.40 -12.66
N GLY A 41 -5.52 -29.54 -13.61
CA GLY A 41 -4.42 -28.58 -13.79
C GLY A 41 -4.90 -27.20 -14.24
N TRP A 42 -5.87 -27.14 -15.14
CA TRP A 42 -6.43 -25.88 -15.64
C TRP A 42 -7.37 -25.20 -14.63
N LEU A 43 -8.08 -25.99 -13.82
CA LEU A 43 -8.90 -25.47 -12.74
C LEU A 43 -8.03 -24.85 -11.64
N LEU A 44 -6.90 -25.49 -11.30
CA LEU A 44 -5.91 -24.94 -10.37
C LEU A 44 -5.33 -23.60 -10.85
N VAL A 45 -4.99 -23.47 -12.14
CA VAL A 45 -4.51 -22.20 -12.72
C VAL A 45 -5.56 -21.10 -12.60
N SER A 46 -6.83 -21.42 -12.87
CA SER A 46 -7.92 -20.45 -12.77
C SER A 46 -8.14 -19.98 -11.32
N VAL A 47 -8.09 -20.91 -10.35
CA VAL A 47 -8.16 -20.61 -8.91
C VAL A 47 -6.96 -19.76 -8.46
N ALA A 48 -5.76 -20.07 -8.91
CA ALA A 48 -4.55 -19.30 -8.57
C ALA A 48 -4.63 -17.85 -9.06
N ILE A 49 -5.14 -17.62 -10.28
CA ILE A 49 -5.35 -16.26 -10.83
C ILE A 49 -6.38 -15.49 -9.98
N PHE A 50 -7.48 -16.14 -9.59
CA PHE A 50 -8.51 -15.51 -8.76
C PHE A 50 -8.00 -15.15 -7.36
N LEU A 51 -7.30 -16.08 -6.70
CA LEU A 51 -6.70 -15.83 -5.39
C LEU A 51 -5.63 -14.74 -5.46
N GLY A 52 -4.82 -14.71 -6.51
CA GLY A 52 -3.84 -13.64 -6.74
C GLY A 52 -4.47 -12.26 -6.90
N ALA A 53 -5.59 -12.17 -7.64
CA ALA A 53 -6.34 -10.93 -7.82
C ALA A 53 -7.08 -10.49 -6.55
N MET A 54 -7.64 -11.43 -5.77
CA MET A 54 -8.24 -11.13 -4.47
C MET A 54 -7.20 -10.62 -3.47
N TYR A 55 -6.02 -11.25 -3.45
CA TYR A 55 -4.92 -10.85 -2.59
C TYR A 55 -4.38 -9.47 -2.93
N SER A 56 -4.20 -9.15 -4.23
CA SER A 56 -3.75 -7.82 -4.63
C SER A 56 -4.73 -6.74 -4.16
N GLN A 57 -6.04 -6.97 -4.29
CA GLN A 57 -7.05 -6.03 -3.79
C GLN A 57 -7.06 -5.88 -2.29
N TYR A 58 -6.93 -6.98 -1.56
CA TYR A 58 -6.80 -6.92 -0.12
C TYR A 58 -5.58 -6.06 0.28
N ALA A 59 -4.44 -6.27 -0.37
CA ALA A 59 -3.24 -5.49 -0.13
C ALA A 59 -3.44 -4.00 -0.46
N PHE A 60 -4.13 -3.69 -1.56
CA PHE A 60 -4.52 -2.32 -1.92
C PHE A 60 -5.41 -1.66 -0.89
N TYR A 61 -6.45 -2.36 -0.45
CA TYR A 61 -7.38 -1.85 0.55
C TYR A 61 -6.66 -1.62 1.88
N ASP A 62 -5.76 -2.53 2.26
CA ASP A 62 -4.97 -2.41 3.50
C ASP A 62 -3.97 -1.25 3.44
N LEU A 63 -3.39 -0.96 2.28
CA LEU A 63 -2.49 0.19 2.08
C LEU A 63 -3.21 1.53 2.22
N GLY A 64 -4.48 1.60 1.80
CA GLY A 64 -5.32 2.79 1.95
C GLY A 64 -5.89 3.00 3.36
N ARG A 65 -5.71 2.05 4.28
CA ARG A 65 -6.13 2.22 5.67
C ARG A 65 -5.18 3.14 6.42
N ASN A 66 -5.74 3.81 7.42
CA ASN A 66 -4.98 4.61 8.36
C ASN A 66 -3.94 3.77 9.11
N ILE A 67 -2.81 4.40 9.43
CA ILE A 67 -1.75 3.77 10.23
C ILE A 67 -2.17 3.58 11.67
N SER A 68 -1.57 2.59 12.34
CA SER A 68 -1.77 2.38 13.76
C SER A 68 -1.08 3.49 14.58
N LYS A 69 -1.50 3.70 15.83
CA LYS A 69 -0.78 4.60 16.76
C LYS A 69 0.68 4.19 16.97
N SER A 70 0.96 2.88 16.92
CA SER A 70 2.31 2.31 16.98
C SER A 70 3.18 2.80 15.82
N ASP A 71 2.65 2.79 14.60
CA ASP A 71 3.39 3.24 13.41
C ASP A 71 3.50 4.77 13.35
N ALA A 72 2.47 5.49 13.78
CA ALA A 72 2.52 6.94 13.94
C ALA A 72 3.64 7.38 14.91
N LYS A 73 3.86 6.62 15.99
CA LYS A 73 4.99 6.88 16.91
C LYS A 73 6.35 6.74 16.21
N LYS A 74 6.48 5.84 15.24
CA LYS A 74 7.73 5.67 14.47
C LYS A 74 8.01 6.88 13.57
N ILE A 75 6.98 7.50 12.99
CA ILE A 75 7.12 8.77 12.24
C ILE A 75 7.68 9.86 13.15
N GLN A 76 7.14 9.95 14.37
CA GLN A 76 7.59 10.94 15.34
C GLN A 76 9.06 10.74 15.76
N VAL A 77 9.47 9.49 15.99
CA VAL A 77 10.88 9.17 16.27
C VAL A 77 11.77 9.51 15.08
N ALA A 78 11.38 9.11 13.86
CA ALA A 78 12.12 9.43 12.64
C ALA A 78 12.25 10.95 12.40
N TYR A 79 11.21 11.72 12.72
CA TYR A 79 11.25 13.18 12.68
C TYR A 79 12.28 13.74 13.69
N GLN A 80 12.26 13.27 14.93
CA GLN A 80 13.24 13.70 15.94
C GLN A 80 14.67 13.36 15.54
N GLU A 81 14.93 12.16 15.02
CA GLU A 81 16.24 11.76 14.48
C GLU A 81 16.67 12.66 13.31
N SER A 82 15.74 13.01 12.43
CA SER A 82 16.02 13.87 11.27
C SER A 82 16.41 15.31 11.65
N LEU A 83 16.03 15.78 12.84
CA LEU A 83 16.44 17.10 13.34
C LEU A 83 17.93 17.13 13.71
N LEU A 84 18.50 15.99 14.09
CA LEU A 84 19.87 15.87 14.59
C LEU A 84 20.92 15.77 13.47
N SER A 85 20.51 15.78 12.20
CA SER A 85 21.43 15.61 11.09
C SER A 85 21.01 16.35 9.81
N PRO A 86 21.97 16.90 9.05
CA PRO A 86 21.71 17.47 7.73
C PRO A 86 21.04 16.49 6.76
N ALA A 87 21.37 15.19 6.84
CA ALA A 87 20.80 14.15 5.97
C ALA A 87 19.29 13.92 6.23
N GLY A 88 18.79 14.39 7.38
CA GLY A 88 17.37 14.36 7.76
C GLY A 88 16.49 15.37 7.02
N TYR A 89 17.07 16.30 6.24
CA TYR A 89 16.29 17.28 5.47
C TYR A 89 15.25 16.64 4.56
N ASP A 90 15.62 15.63 3.77
CA ASP A 90 14.73 14.94 2.83
C ASP A 90 13.50 14.32 3.53
N PHE A 91 13.67 13.82 4.76
CA PHE A 91 12.57 13.27 5.53
C PHE A 91 11.62 14.36 6.03
N ARG A 92 12.17 15.48 6.54
CA ARG A 92 11.38 16.61 7.04
C ARG A 92 10.60 17.28 5.91
N ASP A 93 11.23 17.46 4.75
CA ASP A 93 10.60 18.01 3.56
C ASP A 93 9.46 17.11 3.08
N ALA A 94 9.69 15.81 2.98
CA ALA A 94 8.65 14.85 2.59
C ALA A 94 7.49 14.79 3.60
N LEU A 95 7.78 14.89 4.91
CA LEU A 95 6.75 14.96 5.94
C LEU A 95 5.94 16.27 5.86
N SER A 96 6.61 17.41 5.63
CA SER A 96 5.95 18.71 5.47
C SER A 96 5.02 18.72 4.26
N ASN A 97 5.52 18.27 3.10
CA ASN A 97 4.71 18.18 1.88
C ASN A 97 3.49 17.26 2.07
N LEU A 98 3.65 16.14 2.79
CA LEU A 98 2.54 15.25 3.09
C LEU A 98 1.50 15.89 4.03
N LEU A 99 1.93 16.70 4.99
CA LEU A 99 1.03 17.44 5.87
C LEU A 99 0.25 18.51 5.10
N ASP A 100 0.94 19.24 4.22
CA ASP A 100 0.34 20.26 3.36
C ASP A 100 -0.68 19.66 2.38
N ASP A 101 -0.35 18.53 1.73
CA ASP A 101 -1.25 17.79 0.84
C ASP A 101 -2.53 17.33 1.54
N LYS A 102 -2.45 17.06 2.86
CA LYS A 102 -3.59 16.64 3.69
C LYS A 102 -4.29 17.83 4.37
N GLY A 103 -3.80 19.05 4.19
CA GLY A 103 -4.33 20.27 4.83
C GLY A 103 -4.15 20.30 6.35
N ILE A 104 -3.13 19.61 6.88
CA ILE A 104 -2.89 19.47 8.31
C ILE A 104 -1.91 20.54 8.77
N ILE A 105 -2.40 21.49 9.57
CA ILE A 105 -1.56 22.50 10.21
C ILE A 105 -1.06 21.91 11.53
N VAL A 106 0.23 21.59 11.63
CA VAL A 106 0.85 21.12 12.87
C VAL A 106 1.49 22.32 13.59
N PRO A 107 0.95 22.76 14.75
CA PRO A 107 1.58 23.81 15.53
C PRO A 107 2.94 23.33 16.06
N ALA A 108 3.95 24.19 15.99
CA ALA A 108 5.34 23.86 16.34
C ALA A 108 5.54 23.34 17.78
N GLU A 109 4.58 23.54 18.69
CA GLU A 109 4.72 23.26 20.12
C GLU A 109 4.19 21.88 20.57
N LEU A 110 3.57 21.09 19.68
CA LEU A 110 2.77 19.93 20.10
C LEU A 110 3.31 18.60 19.59
N SER A 111 4.48 18.19 20.11
CA SER A 111 5.09 16.90 19.77
C SER A 111 4.18 15.70 20.12
N TYR A 112 3.43 15.75 21.23
CA TYR A 112 2.52 14.66 21.63
C TYR A 112 1.28 14.53 20.71
N ILE A 113 0.86 15.63 20.06
CA ILE A 113 -0.31 15.65 19.17
C ILE A 113 0.01 15.04 17.79
N GLY A 114 1.29 15.01 17.40
CA GLY A 114 1.71 14.42 16.13
C GLY A 114 1.28 12.95 15.97
N THR A 115 1.43 12.11 17.00
CA THR A 115 1.07 10.68 16.91
C THR A 115 -0.43 10.48 16.62
N ASP A 116 -1.31 11.23 17.28
CA ASP A 116 -2.75 11.11 17.05
C ASP A 116 -3.15 11.66 15.67
N ILE A 117 -2.56 12.80 15.25
CA ILE A 117 -2.74 13.37 13.91
C ILE A 117 -2.34 12.37 12.82
N TYR A 118 -1.14 11.79 12.93
CA TYR A 118 -0.64 10.86 11.92
C TYR A 118 -1.49 9.58 11.88
N SER A 119 -1.91 9.06 13.05
CA SER A 119 -2.76 7.85 13.10
C SER A 119 -4.15 8.05 12.48
N ASN A 120 -4.66 9.28 12.47
CA ASN A 120 -5.99 9.57 11.91
C ASN A 120 -5.94 10.03 10.45
N SER A 121 -4.79 10.52 9.98
CA SER A 121 -4.72 11.23 8.70
C SER A 121 -3.78 10.59 7.68
N PHE A 122 -2.84 9.76 8.12
CA PHE A 122 -1.88 9.10 7.24
C PHE A 122 -2.28 7.65 7.00
N THR A 123 -2.18 7.26 5.74
CA THR A 123 -2.38 5.88 5.32
C THR A 123 -1.10 5.06 5.47
N LYS A 124 -1.21 3.73 5.44
CA LYS A 124 -0.02 2.86 5.41
C LYS A 124 0.85 3.11 4.18
N GLU A 125 0.26 3.53 3.06
CA GLU A 125 1.02 3.96 1.88
C GLU A 125 1.88 5.20 2.17
N ASP A 126 1.29 6.21 2.82
CA ASP A 126 1.98 7.44 3.20
C ASP A 126 3.17 7.13 4.13
N TRP A 127 2.96 6.25 5.11
CA TRP A 127 4.03 5.76 5.97
C TRP A 127 5.12 5.02 5.20
N ASN A 128 4.77 4.14 4.26
CA ASN A 128 5.77 3.42 3.46
C ASN A 128 6.67 4.35 2.65
N LYS A 129 6.11 5.45 2.12
CA LYS A 129 6.90 6.49 1.41
C LYS A 129 7.88 7.17 2.35
N LEU A 130 7.42 7.61 3.52
CA LEU A 130 8.26 8.25 4.55
C LEU A 130 9.35 7.31 5.07
N ALA A 131 8.99 6.05 5.39
CA ALA A 131 9.93 5.05 5.89
C ALA A 131 11.04 4.72 4.86
N LYS A 132 10.72 4.74 3.56
CA LYS A 132 11.71 4.55 2.49
C LYS A 132 12.72 5.70 2.45
N ILE A 133 12.26 6.94 2.65
CA ILE A 133 13.11 8.13 2.68
C ILE A 133 13.99 8.10 3.93
N HIS A 134 13.41 7.83 5.11
CA HIS A 134 14.16 7.67 6.36
C HIS A 134 15.23 6.58 6.27
N LYS A 135 14.89 5.40 5.72
CA LYS A 135 15.86 4.32 5.50
C LYS A 135 16.97 4.71 4.53
N LYS A 136 16.68 5.51 3.50
CA LYS A 136 17.69 6.04 2.59
C LYS A 136 18.61 6.99 3.35
N THR A 137 18.06 7.94 4.11
CA THR A 137 18.80 8.88 4.95
C THR A 137 19.72 8.17 5.96
N ASN A 138 19.20 7.22 6.73
CA ASN A 138 19.98 6.47 7.73
C ASN A 138 21.04 5.53 7.12
N LYS A 139 20.97 5.20 5.82
CA LYS A 139 22.02 4.42 5.16
C LYS A 139 23.27 5.25 4.84
N TYR A 140 23.15 6.57 4.81
CA TYR A 140 24.24 7.50 4.48
C TYR A 140 24.69 8.36 5.67
N MET A 141 24.18 8.07 6.87
CA MET A 141 24.74 8.49 8.15
C MET A 141 25.75 7.45 8.64
#